data_AF-A0A5C5ZUK4-F1
#
_entry.id   AF-A0A5C5ZUK4-F1
#
_cell.length_a   1.000
_cell.length_b   1.000
_cell.length_c   1.000
_cell.angle_alpha   90.00
_cell.angle_beta   90.00
_cell.angle_gamma   90.00
#
_symmetry.space_group_name_H-M   'P 1'
#
loop_
_entity.id
_entity.type
_entity.pdbx_description
1 polymer ?
#
loop_
_entity_poly.entity_id
_entity_poly.type
_entity_poly.pdbx_seq_one_letter_code
_entity_poly.pdbx_strand_id
1 'polypeptide(L)'
;MARIRIHAWLALVACAACATTLAAAPLGPVAKPLAEPGPDAYAIRPINSLGVGIGAKPGVLPTNYAAEHGVASPSPLASARSWPITCYHWAASASRSNPLYFEEVNAERYGYACGCLQPVVSTVHFFGTVPYLPYLMASDCPRECVYTLGHYRPGSCAPYRSHGWPVDLLGAAAEGGAVAGLILLVP
;
A
#
# COMPACT_ATOMS: atom_id res chain seq x y z
N MET A 1 30.96 -35.37 -14.21
CA MET A 1 30.36 -34.22 -13.50
C MET A 1 29.03 -33.87 -14.18
N ALA A 2 27.85 -34.49 -14.03
CA ALA A 2 27.16 -35.24 -12.97
C ALA A 2 26.46 -34.42 -11.87
N ARG A 3 25.78 -33.29 -12.17
CA ARG A 3 24.86 -32.59 -11.22
C ARG A 3 23.71 -31.77 -11.86
N ILE A 4 23.05 -32.22 -12.94
CA ILE A 4 21.96 -31.42 -13.59
C ILE A 4 20.64 -32.20 -13.82
N ARG A 5 20.44 -33.41 -13.26
CA ARG A 5 19.27 -34.25 -13.63
C ARG A 5 18.26 -34.61 -12.55
N ILE A 6 18.28 -34.00 -11.35
CA ILE A 6 17.43 -34.45 -10.22
C ILE A 6 16.23 -33.53 -9.91
N HIS A 7 16.18 -32.28 -10.39
CA HIS A 7 15.09 -31.36 -10.02
C HIS A 7 13.84 -31.40 -10.91
N ALA A 8 13.85 -32.15 -12.02
CA ALA A 8 12.69 -32.19 -12.94
C ALA A 8 11.57 -33.17 -12.50
N TRP A 9 11.84 -34.10 -11.59
CA TRP A 9 10.85 -35.12 -11.18
C TRP A 9 9.98 -34.72 -9.99
N LEU A 10 10.39 -33.75 -9.18
CA LEU A 10 9.64 -33.30 -8.00
C LEU A 10 8.53 -32.29 -8.32
N ALA A 11 8.58 -31.61 -9.47
CA ALA A 11 7.55 -30.65 -9.88
C ALA A 11 6.28 -31.33 -10.44
N LEU A 12 6.39 -32.56 -10.97
CA LEU A 12 5.26 -33.23 -11.61
C LEU A 12 4.34 -33.99 -10.62
N VAL A 13 4.87 -34.43 -9.48
CA VAL A 13 4.09 -35.24 -8.51
C VAL A 13 3.21 -34.37 -7.60
N ALA A 14 3.59 -33.12 -7.35
CA ALA A 14 2.78 -32.19 -6.55
C ALA A 14 1.50 -31.70 -7.29
N CYS A 15 1.48 -31.79 -8.62
CA CYS A 15 0.37 -31.28 -9.44
C CYS A 15 -0.82 -32.26 -9.53
N ALA A 16 -0.64 -33.54 -9.20
CA ALA A 16 -1.68 -34.57 -9.39
C ALA A 16 -2.56 -34.84 -8.17
N ALA A 17 -2.16 -34.41 -6.96
CA ALA A 17 -2.91 -34.68 -5.73
C ALA A 17 -3.98 -33.61 -5.40
N CYS A 18 -4.06 -32.51 -6.17
CA CYS A 18 -4.96 -31.38 -5.92
C CYS A 18 -6.06 -31.27 -7.01
N ALA A 19 -6.49 -32.39 -7.58
CA ALA A 19 -7.46 -32.39 -8.70
C ALA A 19 -8.68 -33.27 -8.45
N THR A 20 -8.92 -33.73 -7.22
CA THR A 20 -10.10 -34.55 -6.92
C THR A 20 -11.06 -33.83 -5.98
N THR A 21 -12.29 -33.67 -6.49
CA THR A 21 -13.54 -33.29 -5.80
C THR A 21 -13.80 -31.79 -5.60
N LEU A 22 -14.13 -31.10 -6.70
CA LEU A 22 -15.11 -30.01 -6.64
C LEU A 22 -16.37 -30.44 -7.39
N ALA A 23 -17.10 -31.38 -6.80
CA ALA A 23 -18.48 -31.63 -7.21
C ALA A 23 -19.31 -30.44 -6.67
N ALA A 24 -19.83 -29.62 -7.57
CA ALA A 24 -20.74 -28.54 -7.22
C ALA A 24 -22.00 -29.12 -6.58
N ALA A 25 -22.14 -28.98 -5.27
CA ALA A 25 -23.38 -29.24 -4.58
C ALA A 25 -24.45 -28.27 -5.12
N PRO A 26 -25.71 -28.71 -5.32
CA PRO A 26 -26.76 -27.83 -5.82
C PRO A 26 -26.98 -26.69 -4.82
N LEU A 27 -27.05 -25.47 -5.34
CA LEU A 27 -27.38 -24.27 -4.57
C LEU A 27 -28.70 -24.52 -3.84
N GLY A 28 -28.65 -24.56 -2.50
CA GLY A 28 -29.86 -24.52 -1.68
C GLY A 28 -30.68 -23.26 -1.97
N PRO A 29 -31.97 -23.24 -1.61
CA PRO A 29 -32.82 -22.09 -1.86
C PRO A 29 -32.21 -20.83 -1.23
N VAL A 30 -32.09 -19.78 -2.02
CA VAL A 30 -31.58 -18.46 -1.60
C VAL A 30 -32.42 -17.99 -0.42
N ALA A 31 -31.79 -17.84 0.74
CA ALA A 31 -32.44 -17.28 1.91
C ALA A 31 -32.97 -15.88 1.55
N LYS A 32 -34.25 -15.64 1.87
CA LYS A 32 -34.90 -14.35 1.61
C LYS A 32 -34.05 -13.23 2.24
N PRO A 33 -33.77 -12.12 1.54
CA PRO A 33 -33.07 -10.99 2.13
C PRO A 33 -33.74 -10.60 3.44
N LEU A 34 -32.94 -10.40 4.49
CA LEU A 34 -33.44 -9.76 5.71
C LEU A 34 -34.08 -8.44 5.29
N ALA A 35 -35.28 -8.17 5.80
CA ALA A 35 -35.99 -6.94 5.49
C ALA A 35 -35.06 -5.75 5.78
N GLU A 36 -34.80 -4.93 4.77
CA GLU A 36 -34.09 -3.67 4.92
C GLU A 36 -34.72 -2.92 6.10
N PRO A 37 -33.92 -2.42 7.06
CA PRO A 37 -34.46 -1.66 8.17
C PRO A 37 -35.26 -0.47 7.61
N GLY A 38 -36.44 -0.24 8.19
CA GLY A 38 -37.38 0.76 7.70
C GLY A 38 -36.76 2.15 7.56
N PRO A 39 -37.39 3.05 6.78
CA PRO A 39 -36.87 4.40 6.50
C PRO A 39 -36.68 5.28 7.76
N ASP A 40 -37.18 4.85 8.91
CA ASP A 40 -37.03 5.44 10.23
C ASP A 40 -35.80 4.96 11.03
N ALA A 41 -35.14 3.88 10.62
CA ALA A 41 -33.98 3.32 11.32
C ALA A 41 -32.73 4.22 11.28
N TYR A 42 -32.67 5.13 10.30
CA TYR A 42 -31.58 6.10 10.13
C TYR A 42 -32.09 7.55 10.27
N ALA A 43 -32.95 7.81 11.26
CA ALA A 43 -33.37 9.18 11.57
C ALA A 43 -32.14 10.09 11.75
N ILE A 44 -31.88 10.93 10.74
CA ILE A 44 -30.71 11.80 10.66
C ILE A 44 -30.79 12.78 11.83
N ARG A 45 -29.91 12.59 12.82
CA ARG A 45 -29.81 13.50 13.96
C ARG A 45 -29.00 14.73 13.54
N PRO A 46 -29.41 15.95 13.92
CA PRO A 46 -28.64 17.16 13.60
C PRO A 46 -27.27 17.10 14.30
N ILE A 47 -26.24 17.64 13.65
CA ILE A 47 -24.83 17.51 14.09
C ILE A 47 -24.59 18.06 15.51
N ASN A 48 -25.38 19.04 15.95
CA ASN A 48 -25.33 19.61 17.30
C ASN A 48 -25.86 18.68 18.40
N SER A 49 -26.49 17.56 18.03
CA SER A 49 -26.96 16.53 18.98
C SER A 49 -25.89 15.47 19.30
N LEU A 50 -24.76 15.47 18.58
CA LEU A 50 -23.65 14.57 18.82
C LEU A 50 -22.71 15.19 19.86
N GLY A 51 -22.56 14.54 21.00
CA GLY A 51 -21.56 14.90 22.01
C GLY A 51 -20.23 14.18 21.77
N VAL A 52 -19.11 14.78 22.20
CA VAL A 52 -17.75 14.21 22.11
C VAL A 52 -17.52 13.06 23.10
N GLY A 53 -18.46 12.85 24.04
CA GLY A 53 -18.39 11.76 25.02
C GLY A 53 -18.65 10.39 24.38
N ILE A 54 -17.57 9.67 24.06
CA ILE A 54 -17.59 8.28 23.54
C ILE A 54 -17.76 7.25 24.68
N GLY A 55 -17.83 7.71 25.94
CA GLY A 55 -18.06 6.85 27.09
C GLY A 55 -19.42 6.17 26.99
N ALA A 56 -19.43 4.84 27.13
CA ALA A 56 -20.67 4.07 27.20
C ALA A 56 -21.53 4.61 28.35
N LYS A 57 -22.75 5.06 28.06
CA LYS A 57 -23.67 5.49 29.11
C LYS A 57 -24.01 4.27 29.98
N PRO A 58 -23.78 4.31 31.30
CA PRO A 58 -24.06 3.17 32.17
C PRO A 58 -25.55 2.80 32.06
N GLY A 59 -25.84 1.53 31.77
CA GLY A 59 -27.20 1.00 31.66
C GLY A 59 -27.87 1.12 30.28
N VAL A 60 -27.24 1.77 29.28
CA VAL A 60 -27.76 1.84 27.90
C VAL A 60 -26.86 1.01 26.99
N LEU A 61 -26.93 -0.32 27.14
CA LEU A 61 -26.41 -1.23 26.12
C LEU A 61 -27.46 -1.37 25.01
N PRO A 62 -27.08 -1.45 23.73
CA PRO A 62 -28.00 -1.82 22.67
C PRO A 62 -28.71 -3.12 23.01
N THR A 63 -30.00 -3.22 22.67
CA THR A 63 -30.78 -4.45 22.86
C THR A 63 -30.05 -5.63 22.23
N ASN A 64 -29.77 -6.66 23.03
CA ASN A 64 -29.11 -7.86 22.54
C ASN A 64 -30.11 -8.78 21.85
N TYR A 65 -30.41 -8.50 20.58
CA TYR A 65 -31.27 -9.34 19.74
C TYR A 65 -30.74 -10.79 19.57
N ALA A 66 -29.45 -11.03 19.85
CA ALA A 66 -28.86 -12.37 19.78
C ALA A 66 -29.19 -13.22 21.02
N ALA A 67 -29.61 -12.62 22.14
CA ALA A 67 -30.01 -13.36 23.34
C ALA A 67 -31.28 -14.18 23.10
N GLU A 68 -32.20 -13.66 22.28
CA GLU A 68 -33.47 -14.30 21.90
C GLU A 68 -33.26 -15.55 21.04
N HIS A 69 -32.17 -15.56 20.26
CA HIS A 69 -31.82 -16.64 19.34
C HIS A 69 -31.05 -17.79 20.04
N GLY A 70 -30.86 -17.68 21.36
CA GLY A 70 -30.00 -18.57 22.14
C GLY A 70 -28.54 -18.40 21.73
N VAL A 71 -27.64 -18.38 22.71
CA VAL A 71 -26.25 -18.80 22.42
C VAL A 71 -26.34 -20.28 22.13
N ALA A 72 -26.67 -20.62 20.88
CA ALA A 72 -26.62 -21.97 20.41
C ALA A 72 -25.24 -22.50 20.79
N SER A 73 -25.22 -23.57 21.61
CA SER A 73 -24.14 -24.56 21.66
C SER A 73 -23.40 -24.52 20.34
N PRO A 74 -22.04 -24.39 20.32
CA PRO A 74 -21.29 -24.12 19.09
C PRO A 74 -21.85 -25.00 17.99
N SER A 75 -22.60 -24.35 17.10
CA SER A 75 -23.26 -25.07 16.03
C SER A 75 -22.16 -25.83 15.30
N PRO A 76 -22.40 -27.04 14.77
CA PRO A 76 -21.42 -27.67 13.87
C PRO A 76 -21.01 -26.73 12.71
N LEU A 77 -21.82 -25.70 12.42
CA LEU A 77 -21.53 -24.62 11.48
C LEU A 77 -20.54 -23.56 12.00
N ALA A 78 -20.36 -23.39 13.31
CA ALA A 78 -19.27 -22.58 13.85
C ALA A 78 -17.90 -23.24 13.55
N SER A 79 -17.86 -24.58 13.52
CA SER A 79 -16.73 -25.37 13.00
C SER A 79 -16.66 -25.38 11.46
N ALA A 80 -17.72 -24.94 10.76
CA ALA A 80 -17.79 -24.81 9.31
C ALA A 80 -17.80 -23.34 8.88
N ARG A 81 -17.00 -22.51 9.55
CA ARG A 81 -16.66 -21.17 9.08
C ARG A 81 -15.75 -21.28 7.84
N SER A 82 -16.29 -21.79 6.74
CA SER A 82 -15.63 -21.95 5.45
C SER A 82 -15.66 -20.63 4.70
N TRP A 83 -14.98 -19.60 5.21
CA TRP A 83 -14.74 -18.41 4.39
C TRP A 83 -14.03 -18.90 3.12
N PRO A 84 -14.60 -18.72 1.93
CA PRO A 84 -13.86 -19.02 0.72
C PRO A 84 -12.59 -18.17 0.75
N ILE A 85 -11.44 -18.81 0.57
CA ILE A 85 -10.17 -18.09 0.41
C ILE A 85 -10.37 -17.19 -0.81
N THR A 86 -10.58 -15.92 -0.55
CA THR A 86 -10.77 -14.92 -1.59
C THR A 86 -9.39 -14.35 -1.88
N CYS A 87 -8.86 -14.68 -3.05
CA CYS A 87 -7.60 -14.11 -3.51
C CYS A 87 -7.85 -12.68 -3.98
N TYR A 88 -7.37 -11.69 -3.22
CA TYR A 88 -7.36 -10.31 -3.66
C TYR A 88 -6.12 -10.07 -4.53
N HIS A 89 -6.33 -9.89 -5.83
CA HIS A 89 -5.29 -9.41 -6.73
C HIS A 89 -5.22 -7.89 -6.62
N TRP A 90 -4.18 -7.39 -5.96
CA TRP A 90 -3.91 -5.97 -5.96
C TRP A 90 -3.20 -5.58 -7.27
N ALA A 91 -3.84 -4.71 -8.05
CA ALA A 91 -3.19 -3.97 -9.12
C ALA A 91 -2.84 -2.57 -8.59
N ALA A 92 -1.56 -2.20 -8.66
CA ALA A 92 -1.13 -0.85 -8.30
C ALA A 92 -1.92 0.18 -9.13
N SER A 93 -2.40 1.25 -8.50
CA SER A 93 -2.91 2.39 -9.24
C SER A 93 -1.78 2.91 -10.13
N ALA A 94 -2.01 2.95 -11.44
CA ALA A 94 -1.05 3.45 -12.42
C ALA A 94 -0.95 5.00 -12.40
N SER A 95 -0.88 5.58 -11.20
CA SER A 95 -0.63 7.00 -10.99
C SER A 95 0.76 7.35 -11.49
N ARG A 96 0.86 8.44 -12.25
CA ARG A 96 2.11 8.97 -12.79
C ARG A 96 2.42 10.32 -12.16
N SER A 97 3.69 10.58 -11.93
CA SER A 97 4.23 11.88 -11.55
C SER A 97 5.44 12.21 -12.43
N ASN A 98 5.89 13.47 -12.38
CA ASN A 98 7.21 13.83 -12.89
C ASN A 98 8.30 13.30 -11.94
N PRO A 99 9.59 13.34 -12.33
CA PRO A 99 10.67 12.94 -11.44
C PRO A 99 10.67 13.74 -10.13
N LEU A 100 10.88 13.03 -9.03
CA LEU A 100 10.86 13.57 -7.67
C LEU A 100 12.29 13.83 -7.21
N TYR A 101 12.89 14.94 -7.64
CA TYR A 101 14.30 15.23 -7.36
C TYR A 101 14.66 15.35 -5.88
N PHE A 102 13.69 15.74 -5.05
CA PHE A 102 13.89 15.98 -3.61
C PHE A 102 13.45 14.80 -2.72
N GLU A 103 13.03 13.68 -3.31
CA GLU A 103 12.50 12.54 -2.57
C GLU A 103 13.58 11.77 -1.82
N GLU A 104 13.42 11.61 -0.51
CA GLU A 104 14.20 10.67 0.29
C GLU A 104 13.54 9.28 0.28
N VAL A 105 13.85 8.46 -0.73
CA VAL A 105 13.21 7.15 -0.95
C VAL A 105 13.11 6.28 0.30
N ASN A 106 14.20 6.20 1.08
CA ASN A 106 14.24 5.36 2.29
C ASN A 106 13.30 5.89 3.38
N ALA A 107 13.33 7.20 3.66
CA ALA A 107 12.54 7.81 4.72
C ALA A 107 11.06 7.94 4.31
N GLU A 108 10.80 8.44 3.11
CA GLU A 108 9.45 8.77 2.63
C GLU A 108 8.65 7.55 2.18
N ARG A 109 9.25 6.62 1.42
CA ARG A 109 8.52 5.43 0.92
C ARG A 109 8.51 4.27 1.89
N TYR A 110 9.63 4.07 2.60
CA TYR A 110 9.85 2.87 3.42
C TYR A 110 9.91 3.16 4.92
N GLY A 111 9.86 4.43 5.35
CA GLY A 111 9.86 4.80 6.76
C GLY A 111 11.20 4.60 7.46
N TYR A 112 12.29 4.40 6.71
CA TYR A 112 13.65 4.32 7.27
C TYR A 112 14.14 5.71 7.67
N ALA A 113 13.78 6.12 8.88
CA ALA A 113 14.14 7.42 9.43
C ALA A 113 15.39 7.37 10.33
N CYS A 114 16.13 8.48 10.38
CA CYS A 114 17.25 8.68 11.29
C CYS A 114 16.81 9.21 12.67
N GLY A 115 15.65 8.74 13.19
CA GLY A 115 15.11 9.17 14.48
C GLY A 115 15.04 10.69 14.63
N CYS A 116 15.58 11.21 15.73
CA CYS A 116 15.58 12.66 16.03
C CYS A 116 16.45 13.49 15.06
N LEU A 117 17.36 12.86 14.31
CA LEU A 117 18.22 13.53 13.33
C LEU A 117 17.57 13.59 11.94
N GLN A 118 16.44 12.92 11.71
CA GLN A 118 15.71 12.98 10.45
C GLN A 118 15.51 14.41 9.91
N PRO A 119 15.06 15.41 10.70
CA PRO A 119 14.91 16.76 10.17
C PRO A 119 16.22 17.37 9.66
N VAL A 120 17.36 17.05 10.30
CA VAL A 120 18.67 17.53 9.85
C VAL A 120 19.07 16.85 8.54
N VAL A 121 18.89 15.53 8.45
CA VAL A 121 19.15 14.76 7.22
C VAL A 121 18.31 15.29 6.05
N SER A 122 17.01 15.47 6.26
CA SER A 122 16.09 16.01 5.26
C SER A 122 16.42 17.45 4.87
N THR A 123 16.87 18.27 5.82
CA THR A 123 17.32 19.65 5.55
C THR A 123 18.55 19.63 4.64
N VAL A 124 19.56 18.83 4.98
CA VAL A 124 20.78 18.70 4.17
C VAL A 124 20.45 18.16 2.77
N HIS A 125 19.59 17.16 2.67
CA HIS A 125 19.15 16.61 1.39
C HIS A 125 18.45 17.66 0.53
N PHE A 126 17.48 18.39 1.10
CA PHE A 126 16.74 19.41 0.37
C PHE A 126 17.64 20.57 -0.08
N PHE A 127 18.38 21.19 0.85
CA PHE A 127 19.22 22.34 0.53
C PHE A 127 20.46 21.98 -0.29
N GLY A 128 20.97 20.75 -0.19
CA GLY A 128 22.02 20.25 -1.07
C GLY A 128 21.53 20.00 -2.49
N THR A 129 20.29 19.55 -2.64
CA THR A 129 19.68 19.29 -3.95
C THR A 129 19.27 20.57 -4.69
N VAL A 130 18.90 21.65 -3.99
CA VAL A 130 18.50 22.93 -4.62
C VAL A 130 19.53 23.46 -5.64
N PRO A 131 20.81 23.68 -5.29
CA PRO A 131 21.80 24.17 -6.26
C PRO A 131 22.14 23.12 -7.32
N TYR A 132 22.01 21.83 -6.99
CA TYR A 132 22.28 20.71 -7.89
C TYR A 132 21.12 20.39 -8.85
N LEU A 133 19.98 21.06 -8.70
CA LEU A 133 18.78 20.80 -9.49
C LEU A 133 19.00 20.88 -11.01
N PRO A 134 19.79 21.84 -11.57
CA PRO A 134 20.05 21.88 -13.00
C PRO A 134 20.72 20.61 -13.54
N TYR A 135 21.61 20.00 -12.75
CA TYR A 135 22.23 18.72 -13.08
C TYR A 135 21.17 17.63 -13.19
N LEU A 136 20.36 17.47 -12.14
CA LEU A 136 19.35 16.42 -12.07
C LEU A 136 18.29 16.56 -13.16
N MET A 137 17.87 17.79 -13.49
CA MET A 137 16.93 18.06 -14.57
C MET A 137 17.49 17.76 -15.97
N ALA A 138 18.81 17.80 -16.14
CA ALA A 138 19.47 17.45 -17.38
C ALA A 138 19.69 15.95 -17.52
N SER A 139 19.99 15.26 -16.43
CA SER A 139 20.12 13.79 -16.41
C SER A 139 18.76 13.08 -16.49
N ASP A 140 17.80 13.49 -15.66
CA ASP A 140 16.43 12.96 -15.67
C ASP A 140 15.47 14.06 -16.12
N CYS A 141 14.79 13.86 -17.25
CA CYS A 141 14.00 14.91 -17.86
C CYS A 141 12.78 15.28 -16.99
N PRO A 142 12.51 16.58 -16.71
CA PRO A 142 11.40 16.99 -15.84
C PRO A 142 10.01 16.59 -16.33
N ARG A 143 9.89 16.16 -17.59
CA ARG A 143 8.62 15.73 -18.21
C ARG A 143 8.52 14.21 -18.37
N GLU A 144 9.47 13.47 -17.81
CA GLU A 144 9.40 12.01 -17.79
C GLU A 144 8.25 11.54 -16.91
N CYS A 145 7.50 10.55 -17.38
CA CYS A 145 6.38 9.98 -16.64
C CYS A 145 6.88 8.83 -15.75
N VAL A 146 7.07 9.11 -14.47
CA VAL A 146 7.47 8.11 -13.47
C VAL A 146 6.22 7.53 -12.81
N TYR A 147 6.08 6.21 -12.84
CA TYR A 147 4.95 5.51 -12.21
C TYR A 147 5.23 5.19 -10.75
N THR A 148 4.20 5.32 -9.92
CA THR A 148 4.30 5.05 -8.47
C THR A 148 4.30 3.56 -8.12
N LEU A 149 4.61 2.66 -9.07
CA LEU A 149 4.62 1.20 -8.82
C LEU A 149 5.61 0.77 -7.73
N GLY A 150 6.47 1.69 -7.26
CA GLY A 150 7.37 1.52 -6.12
C GLY A 150 8.57 0.65 -6.47
N HIS A 151 9.68 0.78 -5.73
CA HIS A 151 10.84 -0.09 -5.93
C HIS A 151 10.58 -1.53 -5.45
N TYR A 152 9.52 -1.74 -4.67
CA TYR A 152 9.14 -2.99 -4.02
C TYR A 152 7.62 -3.13 -3.99
N ARG A 153 7.12 -4.36 -4.11
CA ARG A 153 5.67 -4.65 -4.03
C ARG A 153 5.20 -4.61 -2.57
N PRO A 154 3.91 -4.28 -2.32
CA PRO A 154 3.32 -4.45 -1.00
C PRO A 154 3.54 -5.87 -0.46
N GLY A 155 3.99 -5.98 0.78
CA GLY A 155 4.31 -7.26 1.43
C GLY A 155 5.68 -7.86 1.09
N SER A 156 6.46 -7.25 0.19
CA SER A 156 7.87 -7.63 0.01
C SER A 156 8.77 -6.91 1.02
N CYS A 157 9.82 -7.60 1.50
CA CYS A 157 10.83 -6.98 2.34
C CYS A 157 11.65 -5.97 1.52
N ALA A 158 11.59 -4.69 1.87
CA ALA A 158 12.32 -3.62 1.20
C ALA A 158 13.62 -3.30 1.96
N PRO A 159 14.80 -3.82 1.59
CA PRO A 159 16.05 -3.47 2.28
C PRO A 159 16.38 -1.98 2.13
N TYR A 160 17.12 -1.46 3.10
CA TYR A 160 17.74 -0.13 3.01
C TYR A 160 18.69 -0.07 1.82
N ARG A 161 18.49 0.91 0.92
CA ARG A 161 19.34 1.10 -0.27
C ARG A 161 19.96 2.48 -0.27
N SER A 162 21.24 2.57 -0.64
CA SER A 162 21.87 3.86 -0.90
C SER A 162 21.40 4.36 -2.27
N HIS A 163 20.72 5.50 -2.28
CA HIS A 163 20.32 6.19 -3.51
C HIS A 163 21.27 7.38 -3.67
N GLY A 164 22.01 7.40 -4.77
CA GLY A 164 22.97 8.46 -5.08
C GLY A 164 22.66 9.07 -6.44
N TRP A 165 23.27 10.21 -6.71
CA TRP A 165 23.09 10.90 -7.98
C TRP A 165 23.72 10.13 -9.15
N PRO A 166 23.07 10.12 -10.33
CA PRO A 166 23.62 9.50 -11.52
C PRO A 166 24.90 10.22 -11.95
N VAL A 167 25.83 9.52 -12.59
CA VAL A 167 27.05 10.13 -13.16
C VAL A 167 26.78 10.39 -14.64
N ASP A 168 26.66 11.66 -15.01
CA ASP A 168 26.29 12.10 -16.35
C ASP A 168 27.00 13.41 -16.73
N LEU A 169 27.55 13.43 -17.95
CA LEU A 169 28.28 14.59 -18.48
C LEU A 169 27.34 15.71 -18.90
N LEU A 170 26.13 15.38 -19.36
CA LEU A 170 25.15 16.38 -19.76
C LEU A 170 24.66 17.16 -18.53
N GLY A 171 24.39 16.44 -17.44
CA GLY A 171 24.13 17.03 -16.12
C GLY A 171 25.21 18.02 -15.72
N ALA A 172 26.48 17.61 -15.79
CA ALA A 172 27.61 18.46 -15.40
C ALA A 172 27.72 19.73 -16.27
N ALA A 173 27.48 19.61 -17.58
CA ALA A 173 27.49 20.75 -18.49
C ALA A 173 26.31 21.71 -18.20
N ALA A 174 25.12 21.17 -17.92
CA ALA A 174 23.94 21.97 -17.60
C ALA A 174 24.11 22.74 -16.28
N GLU A 175 24.68 22.11 -15.27
CA GLU A 175 25.00 22.76 -14.00
C GLU A 175 26.05 23.85 -14.18
N GLY A 176 27.15 23.56 -14.90
CA GLY A 176 28.16 24.57 -15.23
C GLY A 176 27.57 25.77 -15.98
N GLY A 177 26.67 25.51 -16.93
CA GLY A 177 25.93 26.56 -17.65
C GLY A 177 24.99 27.36 -16.76
N ALA A 178 24.29 26.71 -15.83
CA ALA A 178 23.40 27.37 -14.87
C ALA A 178 24.19 28.25 -13.89
N VAL A 179 25.30 27.76 -13.35
CA VAL A 179 26.19 28.51 -12.46
C VAL A 179 26.79 29.71 -13.18
N ALA A 180 27.36 29.51 -14.37
CA ALA A 180 27.91 30.60 -15.18
C ALA A 180 26.84 31.63 -15.54
N GLY A 181 25.65 31.17 -15.93
CA GLY A 181 24.52 32.04 -16.24
C GLY A 181 24.08 32.88 -15.04
N LEU A 182 24.04 32.29 -13.84
CA LEU A 182 23.63 32.99 -12.62
C LEU A 182 24.68 34.04 -12.19
N ILE A 183 25.97 33.71 -12.33
CA ILE A 183 27.09 34.66 -12.10
C ILE A 183 27.01 35.83 -13.08
N LEU A 184 26.71 35.58 -14.35
CA LEU A 184 26.60 36.64 -15.36
C LEU A 184 25.31 37.46 -15.23
N LEU A 185 24.25 36.89 -14.63
CA LEU A 185 22.95 37.54 -14.46
C LEU A 185 22.90 38.47 -13.25
N VAL A 186 23.60 38.14 -12.15
CA VAL A 186 23.65 38.95 -10.94
C VAL A 186 24.89 39.86 -11.01
N PRO A 187 24.71 41.19 -11.23
CA PRO A 187 25.82 42.12 -11.44
C PRO A 187 26.70 42.34 -10.21
#